data_AF-A0A0K8P7P9-F1
#
_entry.id   AF-A0A0K8P7P9-F1
#
_cell.length_a   1.000
_cell.length_b   1.000
_cell.length_c   1.000
_cell.angle_alpha   90.00
_cell.angle_beta   90.00
_cell.angle_gamma   90.00
#
_symmetry.space_group_name_H-M   'P 1'
#
loop_
_entity.id
_entity.type
_entity.pdbx_description
1 polymer ?
#
loop_
_entity_poly.entity_id
_entity_poly.type
_entity_poly.pdbx_seq_one_letter_code
_entity_poly.pdbx_strand_id
1 'polypeptide(L)' 'MTTVQINLPDELAQKAASAGLLSAEAMEAMLREQLRRRAGEALQAMWQRGPQEELTPEIEQEIVEEVRKVRAERRMRGAS' A
#
# COMPACT_ATOMS: atom_id res chain seq x y z
N MET A 1 16.04 -12.57 -11.45
CA MET A 1 15.58 -13.51 -10.41
C MET A 1 16.44 -13.34 -9.19
N THR A 2 15.83 -13.41 -8.01
CA THR A 2 16.53 -13.29 -6.72
C THR A 2 16.22 -14.52 -5.89
N THR A 3 17.23 -15.12 -5.27
CA THR A 3 17.08 -16.30 -4.42
C THR A 3 16.92 -15.89 -2.96
N VAL A 4 15.93 -16.48 -2.28
CA VAL A 4 15.68 -16.27 -0.85
C VAL A 4 15.82 -17.62 -0.14
N GLN A 5 16.59 -17.64 0.96
CA GLN A 5 16.70 -18.81 1.84
C GLN A 5 15.95 -18.52 3.13
N ILE A 6 15.14 -19.48 3.57
CA ILE A 6 14.35 -19.39 4.80
C ILE A 6 14.55 -20.66 5.63
N ASN A 7 14.61 -20.50 6.95
CA ASN A 7 14.60 -21.62 7.88
C ASN A 7 13.17 -21.79 8.41
N LEU A 8 12.65 -23.01 8.27
CA LEU A 8 11.33 -23.38 8.75
C LEU A 8 11.48 -24.58 9.69
N PRO A 9 10.62 -24.70 10.73
CA PRO A 9 10.53 -25.95 11.48
C PRO A 9 10.19 -27.12 10.55
N ASP A 10 10.82 -28.27 10.77
CA ASP A 10 10.70 -29.44 9.87
C ASP A 10 9.24 -29.83 9.62
N GLU A 11 8.41 -29.88 10.67
CA GLU A 11 6.99 -30.20 10.52
C GLU A 11 6.26 -29.22 9.60
N LEU A 12 6.57 -27.93 9.71
CA LEU A 12 5.94 -26.90 8.89
C LEU A 12 6.41 -27.00 7.44
N ALA A 13 7.71 -27.23 7.22
CA ALA A 13 8.28 -27.43 5.91
C ALA A 13 7.63 -28.63 5.20
N GLN A 14 7.47 -29.74 5.91
CA GLN A 14 6.88 -30.96 5.34
C GLN A 14 5.40 -30.78 5.01
N LYS A 15 4.62 -30.15 5.90
CA LYS A 15 3.20 -29.83 5.66
C LYS A 15 3.06 -28.87 4.47
N ALA A 16 3.84 -27.78 4.45
CA ALA A 16 3.80 -26.80 3.36
C ALA A 16 4.22 -27.41 2.01
N ALA A 17 5.24 -28.28 2.00
CA ALA A 17 5.67 -29.02 0.81
C ALA A 17 4.56 -29.94 0.30
N SER A 18 3.94 -30.74 1.18
CA SER A 18 2.84 -31.64 0.81
C SER A 18 1.61 -30.91 0.27
N ALA A 19 1.39 -29.66 0.72
CA ALA A 19 0.32 -28.79 0.24
C ALA A 19 0.70 -28.00 -1.04
N GLY A 20 1.91 -28.18 -1.57
CA GLY A 20 2.40 -27.46 -2.75
C GLY A 20 2.71 -25.97 -2.50
N LEU A 21 2.73 -25.52 -1.24
CA LEU A 21 2.91 -24.11 -0.89
C LEU A 21 4.36 -23.63 -1.05
N LEU A 22 5.33 -24.55 -1.15
CA LEU A 22 6.75 -24.22 -1.32
C LEU A 22 7.18 -24.15 -2.80
N SER A 23 6.27 -24.31 -3.77
CA SER A 23 6.62 -24.04 -5.17
C SER A 23 6.89 -22.55 -5.37
N ALA A 24 7.74 -22.21 -6.34
CA ALA A 24 8.09 -20.81 -6.62
C ALA A 24 6.85 -19.98 -6.94
N GLU A 25 5.93 -20.54 -7.72
CA GLU A 25 4.68 -19.90 -8.14
C GLU A 25 3.73 -19.67 -6.96
N ALA A 26 3.57 -20.67 -6.08
CA ALA A 26 2.71 -20.54 -4.90
C ALA A 26 3.30 -19.54 -3.90
N MET A 27 4.62 -19.58 -3.68
CA MET A 27 5.32 -18.62 -2.84
C MET A 27 5.22 -17.19 -3.39
N GLU A 28 5.38 -17.00 -4.70
CA GLU A 28 5.21 -15.68 -5.33
C GLU A 28 3.78 -15.17 -5.15
N ALA A 29 2.77 -15.99 -5.45
CA ALA A 29 1.37 -15.62 -5.30
C ALA A 29 1.04 -15.24 -3.85
N MET A 30 1.51 -16.04 -2.89
CA MET A 30 1.32 -15.77 -1.47
C MET A 30 1.99 -14.46 -1.05
N LEU A 31 3.24 -14.21 -1.46
CA LEU A 31 3.94 -12.97 -1.13
C LEU A 31 3.23 -11.74 -1.71
N ARG A 32 2.78 -11.80 -2.97
CA ARG A 32 2.03 -10.70 -3.61
C ARG A 32 0.73 -10.39 -2.88
N GLU A 33 -0.02 -11.42 -2.51
CA GLU A 33 -1.28 -11.23 -1.78
C GLU A 33 -1.04 -10.65 -0.39
N GLN A 34 -0.01 -11.11 0.33
CA GLN A 34 0.35 -10.53 1.64
C GLN A 34 0.76 -9.06 1.54
N LEU A 35 1.54 -8.70 0.51
CA LEU A 35 1.88 -7.29 0.25
C LEU A 35 0.64 -6.45 -0.04
N ARG A 36 -0.29 -6.97 -0.86
CA ARG A 36 -1.56 -6.30 -1.17
C ARG A 36 -2.41 -6.07 0.07
N ARG A 37 -2.53 -7.07 0.94
CA ARG A 37 -3.25 -6.96 2.22
C ARG A 37 -2.64 -5.90 3.12
N ARG A 38 -1.32 -5.93 3.31
CA ARG A 38 -0.62 -4.93 4.13
C ARG A 38 -0.80 -3.50 3.60
N ALA A 39 -0.78 -3.31 2.28
CA ALA A 39 -1.07 -2.02 1.68
C ALA A 39 -2.50 -1.55 1.98
N GLY A 40 -3.49 -2.46 1.91
CA GLY A 40 -4.87 -2.17 2.29
C GLY A 40 -5.03 -1.83 3.78
N GLU A 41 -4.40 -2.60 4.67
CA GLU A 41 -4.39 -2.34 6.11
C GLU A 41 -3.77 -0.99 6.45
N ALA A 42 -2.65 -0.64 5.79
CA ALA A 42 -2.01 0.66 5.96
C ALA A 42 -2.93 1.81 5.52
N LEU A 43 -3.60 1.67 4.37
CA LEU A 43 -4.56 2.66 3.88
C LEU A 43 -5.75 2.82 4.85
N GLN A 44 -6.30 1.70 5.33
CA GLN A 44 -7.39 1.71 6.31
C GLN A 44 -6.95 2.39 7.62
N ALA A 45 -5.75 2.08 8.12
CA ALA A 45 -5.21 2.71 9.31
C ALA A 45 -5.01 4.22 9.13
N MET A 46 -4.58 4.68 7.94
CA MET A 46 -4.52 6.10 7.61
C MET A 46 -5.91 6.75 7.61
N TRP A 47 -6.90 6.09 7.00
CA TRP A 47 -8.28 6.59 6.98
C TRP A 47 -8.86 6.74 8.40
N GLN A 48 -8.63 5.76 9.26
CA GLN A 48 -9.09 5.80 10.66
C GLN A 48 -8.42 6.90 11.50
N ARG A 49 -7.24 7.38 11.08
CA ARG A 49 -6.54 8.51 11.71
C ARG A 49 -6.90 9.86 11.08
N GLY A 50 -7.67 9.86 9.99
CA GLY A 50 -8.08 11.07 9.31
C GLY A 50 -9.06 11.89 10.15
N PRO A 51 -9.23 13.19 9.84
CA PRO A 51 -10.29 14.00 10.44
C PRO A 51 -11.63 13.31 10.20
N GLN A 52 -12.45 13.20 11.26
CA GLN A 52 -13.83 12.71 11.14
C GLN A 52 -14.82 13.82 10.77
N GLU A 53 -14.32 15.03 10.58
CA GLU A 53 -15.10 16.19 10.15
C GLU A 53 -15.72 15.92 8.78
N GLU A 54 -17.00 16.29 8.64
CA GLU A 54 -17.67 16.21 7.36
C GLU A 54 -17.06 17.23 6.40
N LEU A 55 -16.79 16.76 5.17
CA LEU A 55 -16.30 17.61 4.11
C LEU A 55 -17.47 18.44 3.56
N THR A 56 -17.67 19.64 4.11
CA THR A 56 -18.75 20.53 3.65
C THR A 56 -18.41 21.18 2.32
N PRO A 57 -19.41 21.63 1.53
CA PRO A 57 -19.16 22.30 0.24
C PRO A 57 -18.26 23.54 0.34
N GLU A 58 -18.27 24.24 1.47
CA GLU A 58 -17.40 25.39 1.73
C GLU A 58 -15.93 24.96 1.92
N ILE A 59 -15.69 23.91 2.71
CA ILE A 59 -14.36 23.34 2.92
C ILE A 59 -13.80 22.78 1.60
N GLU A 60 -14.62 22.13 0.79
CA GLU A 60 -14.21 21.65 -0.54
C GLU A 60 -13.75 22.79 -1.45
N GLN A 61 -14.49 23.91 -1.47
CA GLN A 61 -14.14 25.09 -2.26
C GLN A 61 -12.81 25.69 -1.81
N GLU A 62 -12.60 25.84 -0.50
CA GLU A 62 -11.35 26.34 0.07
C GLU A 62 -10.15 25.46 -0.33
N ILE A 63 -10.29 24.13 -0.22
CA ILE A 63 -9.24 23.18 -0.64
C ILE A 63 -8.92 23.36 -2.14
N VAL A 64 -9.93 23.48 -2.99
CA VAL A 64 -9.74 23.63 -4.44
C VAL A 64 -9.00 24.92 -4.76
N GLU A 65 -9.35 26.03 -4.12
CA GLU A 65 -8.70 27.33 -4.32
C GLU A 65 -7.22 27.27 -3.90
N GLU A 66 -6.91 26.72 -2.73
CA GLU A 66 -5.53 26.61 -2.25
C GLU A 66 -4.69 25.67 -3.14
N VAL A 67 -5.24 24.53 -3.56
CA VAL A 67 -4.56 23.61 -4.49
C VAL A 67 -4.28 24.29 -5.83
N ARG A 68 -5.21 25.10 -6.36
CA ARG A 68 -5.01 25.85 -7.61
C ARG A 68 -3.86 26.85 -7.47
N LYS A 69 -3.82 27.59 -6.37
CA LYS A 69 -2.76 28.55 -6.06
C LYS A 69 -1.39 27.86 -5.98
N VAL A 70 -1.25 26.80 -5.19
CA VAL A 70 0.01 26.03 -5.08
C VAL A 70 0.45 25.48 -6.44
N ARG A 71 -0.48 24.97 -7.25
CA ARG A 71 -0.17 24.47 -8.61
C ARG A 71 0.28 25.60 -9.54
N ALA A 72 -0.31 26.79 -9.46
CA ALA A 72 0.11 27.94 -10.23
C ALA A 72 1.53 28.39 -9.85
N GLU A 73 1.83 28.47 -8.55
CA GLU A 73 3.17 28.79 -8.05
C GLU A 73 4.22 27.78 -8.52
N ARG A 74 3.91 26.47 -8.46
CA ARG A 74 4.82 25.42 -8.97
C ARG A 74 5.08 25.54 -10.46
N ARG A 75 4.05 25.86 -11.26
CA ARG A 75 4.23 26.10 -12.71
C ARG A 75 5.15 27.29 -12.98
N MET A 76 4.99 28.39 -12.23
CA MET A 76 5.86 29.56 -12.38
C MET A 76 7.31 29.24 -11.99
N ARG A 77 7.52 28.45 -10.92
CA ARG A 77 8.86 28.06 -10.46
C ARG A 77 9.55 27.01 -11.34
N GLY A 78 8.79 26.14 -12.01
CA GLY A 78 9.32 25.14 -12.95
C GLY A 78 9.46 25.62 -14.39
N ALA A 79 9.05 26.86 -14.69
CA ALA A 79 9.21 27.51 -15.99
C ALA A 79 10.48 28.38 -16.09
N SER A 80 11.44 28.19 -15.17
CA SER A 80 12.79 28.78 -15.20
C SER A 80 13.84 27.72 -15.51
#